data_AF-A0A137NRU5-F1
#
_entry.id   AF-A0A137NRU5-F1
#
_cell.length_a   1.000
_cell.length_b   1.000
_cell.length_c   1.000
_cell.angle_alpha   90.00
_cell.angle_beta   90.00
_cell.angle_gamma   90.00
#
_symmetry.space_group_name_H-M   'P 1'
#
loop_
_entity.id
_entity.type
_entity.pdbx_description
1 polymer ?
#
loop_
_entity_poly.entity_id
_entity_poly.type
_entity_poly.pdbx_seq_one_letter_code
_entity_poly.pdbx_strand_id
1 'polypeptide(L)'
;MKFLNLFLFALVAGHVEMKSVVDTENQELVESLDIIINKYLDEKNSTISDVDVRVADLRNYQDAPAGKITNEEEARGFVKFAGAAYCTKESVLNWNCGNCHGYTAGSGESVYFSDEETNTAGYLTVNKPRKLIVLGYRGTRDITNWLYNIDTSFTDADLPSPYNEAQYHTGFNTMAKALLSDSRDALRNALKKYPNHKVVFTGHSLGGALAAMTAYKLAQEGLISWEKINLLTYGQPRLGNPDFAAYLNSKPWTTTR
;
A
#
# COMPACT_ATOMS: atom_id res chain seq x y z
N MET A 1 -38.33 -32.79 30.05
CA MET A 1 -37.02 -33.42 30.35
C MET A 1 -35.99 -32.30 30.40
N LYS A 2 -35.57 -31.74 31.56
CA LYS A 2 -34.63 -32.28 32.59
C LYS A 2 -33.28 -32.68 31.94
N PHE A 3 -32.07 -32.18 32.24
CA PHE A 3 -31.38 -31.51 33.38
C PHE A 3 -30.27 -30.58 32.78
N LEU A 4 -29.79 -29.44 33.30
CA LEU A 4 -29.26 -28.94 34.59
C LEU A 4 -27.88 -29.48 35.07
N ASN A 5 -26.95 -28.52 35.25
CA ASN A 5 -25.74 -28.46 36.10
C ASN A 5 -24.48 -29.26 35.70
N LEU A 6 -23.25 -28.88 36.05
CA LEU A 6 -22.53 -27.68 36.55
C LEU A 6 -21.18 -28.29 36.99
N PHE A 7 -20.02 -27.72 36.66
CA PHE A 7 -18.91 -27.70 37.63
C PHE A 7 -17.97 -26.53 37.38
N LEU A 8 -17.73 -25.86 38.50
CA LEU A 8 -16.95 -24.66 38.78
C LEU A 8 -15.49 -25.04 39.06
N PHE A 9 -14.62 -24.02 39.12
CA PHE A 9 -13.23 -23.91 39.65
C PHE A 9 -12.25 -23.47 38.54
N ALA A 10 -11.47 -22.40 38.65
CA ALA A 10 -11.18 -21.50 39.75
C ALA A 10 -10.74 -20.13 39.21
N LEU A 11 -10.95 -19.06 39.99
CA LEU A 11 -10.21 -17.82 39.87
C LEU A 11 -8.71 -18.13 39.90
N VAL A 12 -8.00 -17.77 38.84
CA VAL A 12 -6.66 -17.20 38.95
C VAL A 12 -6.77 -15.81 38.32
N ALA A 13 -6.69 -14.80 39.16
CA ALA A 13 -6.48 -13.43 38.74
C ALA A 13 -5.09 -13.34 38.08
N GLY A 14 -5.04 -13.58 36.78
CA GLY A 14 -4.00 -13.07 35.90
C GLY A 14 -4.69 -12.08 34.97
N HIS A 15 -4.35 -10.80 35.08
CA HIS A 15 -4.70 -9.82 34.06
C HIS A 15 -4.07 -10.27 32.75
N VAL A 16 -4.79 -11.05 31.95
CA VAL A 16 -4.50 -11.15 30.53
C VAL A 16 -5.19 -9.93 29.93
N GLU A 17 -4.41 -8.86 29.73
CA GLU A 17 -4.81 -7.78 28.85
C GLU A 17 -5.19 -8.42 27.51
N MET A 18 -6.49 -8.41 27.22
CA MET A 18 -6.98 -8.73 25.90
C MET A 18 -6.46 -7.63 24.99
N LYS A 19 -5.36 -7.92 24.27
CA LYS A 19 -4.80 -7.02 23.26
C LYS A 19 -5.93 -6.51 22.38
N SER A 20 -5.91 -5.21 22.11
CA SER A 20 -6.95 -4.62 21.28
C SER A 20 -6.91 -5.28 19.90
N VAL A 21 -8.07 -5.41 19.24
CA VAL A 21 -8.15 -5.98 17.88
C VAL A 21 -7.16 -5.30 16.91
N VAL A 22 -6.86 -4.02 17.16
CA VAL A 22 -5.87 -3.20 16.45
C VAL A 22 -4.43 -3.70 16.66
N ASP A 23 -4.08 -4.20 17.84
CA ASP A 23 -2.76 -4.75 18.14
C ASP A 23 -2.54 -6.11 17.48
N THR A 24 -3.58 -6.95 17.42
CA THR A 24 -3.54 -8.23 16.70
C THR A 24 -3.52 -8.05 15.18
N GLU A 25 -4.28 -7.10 14.62
CA GLU A 25 -4.26 -6.81 13.18
C GLU A 25 -2.91 -6.25 12.72
N ASN A 26 -2.28 -5.37 13.50
CA ASN A 26 -0.92 -4.90 13.22
C ASN A 26 0.10 -6.03 13.30
N GLN A 27 -0.09 -6.98 14.22
CA GLN A 27 0.81 -8.12 14.37
C GLN A 27 0.66 -9.13 13.23
N GLU A 28 -0.57 -9.44 12.79
CA GLU A 28 -0.82 -10.27 11.60
C GLU A 28 -0.35 -9.60 10.30
N LEU A 29 -0.49 -8.28 10.18
CA LEU A 29 0.12 -7.49 9.09
C LEU A 29 1.65 -7.63 9.14
N VAL A 30 2.27 -7.41 10.29
CA VAL A 30 3.73 -7.54 10.44
C VAL A 30 4.20 -8.97 10.14
N GLU A 31 3.51 -9.99 10.63
CA GLU A 31 3.83 -11.41 10.40
C GLU A 31 3.65 -11.81 8.93
N SER A 32 2.56 -11.38 8.28
CA SER A 32 2.34 -11.60 6.84
C SER A 32 3.35 -10.85 5.98
N LEU A 33 3.78 -9.67 6.41
CA LEU A 33 4.81 -8.89 5.75
C LEU A 33 6.21 -9.50 5.95
N ASP A 34 6.52 -10.07 7.12
CA ASP A 34 7.75 -10.81 7.34
C ASP A 34 7.83 -12.06 6.45
N ILE A 35 6.70 -12.76 6.25
CA ILE A 35 6.63 -13.89 5.31
C ILE A 35 6.90 -13.42 3.88
N ILE A 36 6.30 -12.31 3.45
CA ILE A 36 6.48 -11.75 2.10
C ILE A 36 7.92 -11.27 1.89
N ILE A 37 8.50 -10.58 2.89
CA ILE A 37 9.88 -10.09 2.86
C ILE A 37 10.85 -11.28 2.78
N ASN A 38 10.67 -12.31 3.61
CA ASN A 38 11.52 -13.50 3.58
C ASN A 38 11.42 -14.24 2.24
N LYS A 39 10.22 -14.34 1.65
CA LYS A 39 10.05 -14.95 0.33
C LYS A 39 10.75 -14.16 -0.78
N TYR A 40 10.67 -12.82 -0.74
CA TYR A 40 11.40 -11.96 -1.66
C TYR A 40 12.93 -12.12 -1.51
N LEU A 41 13.41 -12.22 -0.27
CA LEU A 41 14.82 -12.44 0.05
C LEU A 41 15.30 -13.82 -0.43
N ASP A 42 14.50 -14.88 -0.27
CA ASP A 42 14.82 -16.22 -0.77
C ASP A 42 14.92 -16.25 -2.29
N GLU A 43 14.01 -15.57 -3.00
CA GLU A 43 14.05 -15.43 -4.46
C GLU A 43 15.32 -14.67 -4.92
N LYS A 44 15.83 -13.72 -4.13
CA LYS A 44 17.06 -12.97 -4.43
C LYS A 44 18.35 -13.68 -4.01
N ASN A 45 18.36 -14.36 -2.87
CA ASN A 45 19.51 -15.14 -2.38
C ASN A 45 19.78 -16.38 -3.23
N SER A 46 18.81 -16.85 -4.02
CA SER A 46 19.07 -17.86 -5.06
C SER A 46 19.99 -17.37 -6.20
N THR A 47 20.33 -16.07 -6.23
CA THR A 47 21.16 -15.46 -7.30
C THR A 47 22.44 -14.74 -6.83
N ILE A 48 22.72 -14.64 -5.53
CA ILE A 48 23.92 -13.92 -5.04
C ILE A 48 24.59 -14.72 -3.92
N SER A 49 25.68 -15.40 -4.25
CA SER A 49 26.62 -15.94 -3.27
C SER A 49 27.43 -14.82 -2.62
N ASP A 50 27.39 -14.76 -1.29
CA ASP A 50 28.35 -14.15 -0.35
C ASP A 50 28.94 -12.77 -0.69
N VAL A 51 28.37 -11.71 -0.10
CA VAL A 51 29.13 -10.50 0.24
C VAL A 51 28.75 -10.04 1.65
N ASP A 52 29.75 -10.06 2.53
CA ASP A 52 29.74 -9.63 3.93
C ASP A 52 29.55 -8.10 4.03
N VAL A 53 28.39 -7.61 4.50
CA VAL A 53 28.10 -6.17 4.64
C VAL A 53 28.23 -5.75 6.10
N ARG A 54 29.33 -5.05 6.41
CA ARG A 54 29.58 -4.39 7.71
C ARG A 54 28.75 -3.11 7.87
N VAL A 55 28.35 -2.84 9.12
CA VAL A 55 27.45 -1.78 9.66
C VAL A 55 27.94 -0.32 9.46
N ALA A 56 28.70 -0.01 8.41
CA ALA A 56 29.36 1.29 8.27
C ALA A 56 28.62 2.32 7.37
N ASP A 57 27.55 1.96 6.67
CA ASP A 57 27.05 2.77 5.54
C ASP A 57 25.75 3.57 5.78
N LEU A 58 25.38 3.81 7.05
CA LEU A 58 24.19 4.61 7.42
C LEU A 58 24.27 6.11 7.06
N ARG A 59 25.36 6.56 6.40
CA ARG A 59 25.60 7.98 6.07
C ARG A 59 25.30 8.34 4.61
N ASN A 60 25.03 7.37 3.74
CA ASN A 60 24.74 7.61 2.31
C ASN A 60 23.25 7.49 1.92
N TYR A 61 22.34 7.52 2.89
CA TYR A 61 20.89 7.37 2.66
C TYR A 61 20.24 8.54 1.87
N GLN A 62 20.99 9.58 1.51
CA GLN A 62 20.43 10.82 0.98
C GLN A 62 20.01 10.79 -0.50
N ASP A 63 20.40 9.80 -1.29
CA ASP A 63 20.14 9.83 -2.74
C ASP A 63 19.60 8.52 -3.36
N ALA A 64 19.11 7.57 -2.54
CA ALA A 64 18.48 6.38 -3.09
C ALA A 64 17.26 6.76 -3.98
N PRO A 65 17.20 6.29 -5.23
CA PRO A 65 16.07 6.57 -6.09
C PRO A 65 14.85 5.84 -5.53
N ALA A 66 13.91 6.59 -4.92
CA ALA A 66 12.60 6.08 -4.46
C ALA A 66 11.77 5.32 -5.52
N GLY A 67 12.29 5.10 -6.73
CA GLY A 67 11.72 4.18 -7.71
C GLY A 67 11.96 2.73 -7.39
N LYS A 68 13.09 2.36 -6.79
CA LYS A 68 13.40 0.96 -6.52
C LYS A 68 13.70 0.81 -5.05
N ILE A 69 12.99 -0.08 -4.36
CA ILE A 69 13.42 -0.55 -3.05
C ILE A 69 14.83 -1.12 -3.24
N THR A 70 15.81 -0.49 -2.60
CA THR A 70 17.22 -0.86 -2.75
C THR A 70 17.69 -1.81 -1.65
N ASN A 71 16.95 -1.87 -0.54
CA ASN A 71 17.28 -2.70 0.61
C ASN A 71 16.02 -3.03 1.44
N GLU A 72 16.18 -3.99 2.36
CA GLU A 72 15.11 -4.45 3.24
C GLU A 72 14.57 -3.36 4.17
N GLU A 73 15.44 -2.48 4.68
CA GLU A 73 15.04 -1.38 5.58
C GLU A 73 14.10 -0.40 4.86
N GLU A 74 14.39 -0.08 3.60
CA GLU A 74 13.55 0.75 2.75
C GLU A 74 12.20 0.07 2.49
N ALA A 75 12.20 -1.25 2.24
CA ALA A 75 10.97 -2.04 2.09
C ALA A 75 10.10 -1.98 3.35
N ARG A 76 10.69 -2.29 4.50
CA ARG A 76 10.05 -2.21 5.82
C ARG A 76 9.59 -0.78 6.16
N GLY A 77 10.31 0.21 5.66
CA GLY A 77 9.96 1.62 5.78
C GLY A 77 8.68 1.97 5.03
N PHE A 78 8.56 1.54 3.76
CA PHE A 78 7.39 1.81 2.92
C PHE A 78 6.16 0.99 3.33
N VAL A 79 6.34 -0.18 3.92
CA VAL A 79 5.27 -0.94 4.59
C VAL A 79 4.48 -0.07 5.57
N LYS A 80 5.17 0.78 6.36
CA LYS A 80 4.49 1.65 7.33
C LYS A 80 3.57 2.67 6.64
N PHE A 81 3.92 3.16 5.46
CA PHE A 81 3.00 3.99 4.68
C PHE A 81 1.78 3.18 4.23
N ALA A 82 1.95 1.95 3.74
CA ALA A 82 0.81 1.09 3.43
C ALA A 82 -0.08 0.80 4.66
N GLY A 83 0.53 0.54 5.82
CA GLY A 83 -0.16 0.31 7.09
C GLY A 83 -0.90 1.53 7.64
N ALA A 84 -0.40 2.75 7.39
CA ALA A 84 -1.06 3.98 7.82
C ALA A 84 -2.46 4.15 7.20
N ALA A 85 -2.73 3.52 6.04
CA ALA A 85 -4.04 3.57 5.41
C ALA A 85 -5.14 2.83 6.21
N TYR A 86 -4.75 1.94 7.13
CA TYR A 86 -5.68 1.23 8.02
C TYR A 86 -5.99 1.99 9.31
N CYS A 87 -5.22 3.05 9.61
CA CYS A 87 -5.44 3.91 10.77
C CYS A 87 -6.75 4.72 10.63
N THR A 88 -7.23 5.27 11.74
CA THR A 88 -8.42 6.14 11.73
C THR A 88 -8.14 7.43 10.95
N LYS A 89 -9.20 8.01 10.38
CA LYS A 89 -9.13 9.30 9.68
C LYS A 89 -8.44 10.37 10.53
N GLU A 90 -8.84 10.50 11.79
CA GLU A 90 -8.26 11.48 12.72
C GLU A 90 -6.76 11.29 12.90
N SER A 91 -6.31 10.06 13.12
CA SER A 91 -4.88 9.80 13.35
C SER A 91 -4.02 9.94 12.09
N VAL A 92 -4.56 9.69 10.91
CA VAL A 92 -3.87 9.94 9.63
C VAL A 92 -3.76 11.45 9.36
N LEU A 93 -4.83 12.22 9.60
CA LEU A 93 -4.82 13.67 9.44
C LEU A 93 -3.81 14.35 10.37
N ASN A 94 -3.72 13.86 11.62
CA ASN A 94 -2.75 14.34 12.61
C ASN A 94 -1.37 13.67 12.52
N TRP A 95 -1.22 12.68 11.63
CA TRP A 95 -0.02 11.84 11.48
C TRP A 95 0.54 11.29 12.81
N ASN A 96 -0.33 10.69 13.62
CA ASN A 96 0.01 10.21 14.97
C ASN A 96 -0.44 8.77 15.27
N CYS A 97 -0.75 7.96 14.25
CA CYS A 97 -1.07 6.56 14.45
C CYS A 97 0.18 5.68 14.62
N GLY A 98 0.01 4.41 14.98
CA GLY A 98 1.12 3.47 15.19
C GLY A 98 2.10 3.35 14.00
N ASN A 99 1.60 3.58 12.78
CA ASN A 99 2.39 3.57 11.54
C ASN A 99 3.01 4.93 11.16
N CYS A 100 2.74 6.01 11.92
CA CYS A 100 3.22 7.37 11.66
C CYS A 100 4.59 7.69 12.29
N HIS A 101 5.28 6.68 12.83
CA HIS A 101 6.58 6.81 13.50
C HIS A 101 7.72 6.08 12.78
N GLY A 102 8.97 6.47 13.07
CA GLY A 102 10.17 5.88 12.48
C GLY A 102 10.38 6.34 11.04
N TYR A 103 10.33 5.42 10.07
CA TYR A 103 10.58 5.72 8.65
C TYR A 103 9.62 6.78 8.08
N THR A 104 8.40 6.81 8.59
CA THR A 104 7.34 7.74 8.19
C THR A 104 7.33 9.03 9.00
N ALA A 105 8.26 9.21 9.95
CA ALA A 105 8.33 10.40 10.77
C ALA A 105 8.61 11.65 9.92
N GLY A 106 8.04 12.78 10.35
CA GLY A 106 8.10 14.04 9.63
C GLY A 106 7.19 14.12 8.40
N SER A 107 6.29 13.14 8.22
CA SER A 107 5.15 13.34 7.32
C SER A 107 4.08 14.19 7.97
N GLY A 108 3.31 14.88 7.15
CA GLY A 108 2.22 15.76 7.58
C GLY A 108 1.57 16.41 6.37
N GLU A 109 0.74 17.43 6.62
CA GLU A 109 -0.12 18.01 5.57
C GLU A 109 -1.02 16.94 4.94
N SER A 110 -1.48 16.01 5.78
CA SER A 110 -2.21 14.85 5.33
C SER A 110 -3.62 15.21 4.90
N VAL A 111 -4.07 14.61 3.81
CA VAL A 111 -5.44 14.65 3.32
C VAL A 111 -5.97 13.22 3.35
N TYR A 112 -7.16 13.01 3.90
CA TYR A 112 -7.82 11.71 3.95
C TYR A 112 -9.07 11.75 3.06
N PHE A 113 -9.25 10.69 2.27
CA PHE A 113 -10.41 10.54 1.38
C PHE A 113 -10.97 9.12 1.49
N SER A 114 -12.28 9.01 1.34
CA SER A 114 -13.00 7.74 1.46
C SER A 114 -14.31 7.78 0.72
N ASP A 115 -14.76 6.62 0.30
CA ASP A 115 -16.06 6.41 -0.33
C ASP A 115 -16.83 5.32 0.43
N GLU A 116 -18.04 5.65 0.86
CA GLU A 116 -18.86 4.77 1.68
C GLU A 116 -19.47 3.63 0.86
N GLU A 117 -19.89 3.89 -0.38
CA GLU A 117 -20.53 2.90 -1.26
C GLU A 117 -19.59 1.73 -1.59
N THR A 118 -18.34 2.05 -1.90
CA THR A 118 -17.31 1.06 -2.19
C THR A 118 -16.52 0.63 -0.95
N ASN A 119 -16.77 1.24 0.22
CA ASN A 119 -16.04 1.06 1.46
C ASN A 119 -14.51 1.19 1.30
N THR A 120 -14.09 2.12 0.45
CA THR A 120 -12.67 2.36 0.17
C THR A 120 -12.17 3.61 0.85
N ALA A 121 -10.87 3.64 1.13
CA ALA A 121 -10.23 4.80 1.72
C ALA A 121 -8.79 4.90 1.27
N GLY A 122 -8.27 6.12 1.32
CA GLY A 122 -6.87 6.41 1.16
C GLY A 122 -6.51 7.75 1.74
N TYR A 123 -5.25 8.10 1.61
CA TYR A 123 -4.74 9.37 2.06
C TYR A 123 -3.61 9.83 1.15
N LEU A 124 -3.32 11.12 1.21
CA LEU A 124 -2.07 11.70 0.76
C LEU A 124 -1.35 12.30 1.96
N THR A 125 -0.04 12.14 2.06
CA THR A 125 0.80 12.87 3.03
C THR A 125 2.09 13.35 2.36
N VAL A 126 2.72 14.38 2.92
CA VAL A 126 4.01 14.88 2.46
C VAL A 126 5.08 14.56 3.50
N ASN A 127 6.04 13.73 3.15
CA ASN A 127 7.24 13.49 3.96
C ASN A 127 8.35 14.45 3.52
N LYS A 128 8.47 15.58 4.21
CA LYS A 128 9.48 16.61 3.89
C LYS A 128 10.92 16.11 4.05
N PRO A 129 11.28 15.38 5.13
CA PRO A 129 12.66 14.89 5.31
C PRO A 129 13.15 14.02 4.15
N ARG A 130 12.27 13.19 3.58
CA ARG A 130 12.59 12.28 2.46
C ARG A 130 12.20 12.83 1.09
N LYS A 131 11.66 14.05 1.02
CA LYS A 131 11.14 14.69 -0.20
C LYS A 131 10.13 13.80 -0.95
N LEU A 132 9.15 13.24 -0.23
CA LEU A 132 8.12 12.37 -0.79
C LEU A 132 6.73 13.00 -0.70
N ILE A 133 5.92 12.78 -1.73
CA ILE A 133 4.46 12.84 -1.70
C ILE A 133 3.99 11.39 -1.75
N VAL A 134 3.29 10.93 -0.72
CA VAL A 134 2.86 9.52 -0.61
C VAL A 134 1.34 9.45 -0.64
N LEU A 135 0.80 8.68 -1.59
CA LEU A 135 -0.59 8.27 -1.61
C LEU A 135 -0.69 6.83 -1.12
N GLY A 136 -1.36 6.63 0.01
CA GLY A 136 -1.60 5.32 0.62
C GLY A 136 -3.05 4.91 0.49
N TYR A 137 -3.32 3.67 0.09
CA TYR A 137 -4.67 3.15 -0.08
C TYR A 137 -4.93 1.96 0.82
N ARG A 138 -6.10 1.94 1.45
CA ARG A 138 -6.51 0.91 2.41
C ARG A 138 -7.00 -0.33 1.66
N GLY A 139 -6.56 -1.51 2.09
CA GLY A 139 -7.18 -2.76 1.66
C GLY A 139 -8.46 -3.08 2.42
N THR A 140 -9.02 -4.27 2.17
CA THR A 140 -10.15 -4.78 2.94
C THR A 140 -9.68 -5.09 4.37
N ARG A 141 -10.54 -4.86 5.38
CA ARG A 141 -10.26 -5.26 6.77
C ARG A 141 -10.36 -6.78 6.98
N ASP A 142 -11.19 -7.44 6.17
CA ASP A 142 -11.33 -8.90 6.14
C ASP A 142 -10.76 -9.45 4.83
N ILE A 143 -9.45 -9.70 4.83
CA ILE A 143 -8.70 -10.11 3.63
C ILE A 143 -9.04 -11.56 3.24
N THR A 144 -9.28 -12.42 4.22
CA THR A 144 -9.65 -13.82 3.98
C THR A 144 -10.97 -13.91 3.25
N ASN A 145 -12.01 -13.24 3.77
CA ASN A 145 -13.32 -13.24 3.12
C ASN A 145 -13.26 -12.57 1.73
N TRP A 146 -12.44 -11.54 1.57
CA TRP A 146 -12.25 -10.87 0.27
C TRP A 146 -11.62 -11.81 -0.77
N LEU A 147 -10.60 -12.59 -0.40
CA LEU A 147 -9.93 -13.53 -1.30
C LEU A 147 -10.89 -14.60 -1.84
N TYR A 148 -11.86 -15.05 -1.03
CA TYR A 148 -12.84 -16.05 -1.46
C TYR A 148 -13.96 -15.48 -2.33
N ASN A 149 -14.34 -14.22 -2.12
CA ASN A 149 -15.49 -13.59 -2.79
C ASN A 149 -15.11 -12.64 -3.94
N ILE A 150 -13.84 -12.64 -4.35
CA ILE A 150 -13.39 -11.73 -5.41
C ILE A 150 -14.11 -12.04 -6.74
N ASP A 151 -14.85 -11.06 -7.24
CA ASP A 151 -15.46 -11.12 -8.57
C ASP A 151 -14.38 -10.89 -9.65
N THR A 152 -14.12 -11.89 -10.48
CA THR A 152 -13.10 -11.82 -11.53
C THR A 152 -13.59 -11.16 -12.83
N SER A 153 -14.65 -10.35 -12.78
CA SER A 153 -15.13 -9.63 -13.95
C SER A 153 -14.09 -8.62 -14.46
N PHE A 154 -14.04 -8.51 -15.79
CA PHE A 154 -13.11 -7.63 -16.50
C PHE A 154 -13.87 -6.55 -17.26
N THR A 155 -13.28 -5.36 -17.32
CA THR A 155 -13.73 -4.23 -18.13
C THR A 155 -12.61 -3.86 -19.10
N ASP A 156 -12.97 -3.48 -20.31
CA ASP A 156 -12.04 -2.96 -21.31
C ASP A 156 -11.26 -1.75 -20.78
N ALA A 157 -9.95 -1.71 -21.07
CA ALA A 157 -9.10 -0.60 -20.71
C ALA A 157 -9.15 0.56 -21.73
N ASP A 158 -9.81 0.37 -22.88
CA ASP A 158 -9.93 1.32 -23.99
C ASP A 158 -8.56 1.83 -24.47
N LEU A 159 -7.58 0.94 -24.55
CA LEU A 159 -6.20 1.27 -24.89
C LEU A 159 -5.93 1.15 -26.40
N PRO A 160 -5.02 1.97 -26.97
CA PRO A 160 -4.68 1.87 -28.37
C PRO A 160 -3.84 0.61 -28.68
N SER A 161 -3.82 0.22 -29.95
CA SER A 161 -2.93 -0.82 -30.48
C SER A 161 -1.47 -0.56 -30.06
N PRO A 162 -0.69 -1.60 -29.66
CA PRO A 162 -1.01 -3.04 -29.71
C PRO A 162 -1.79 -3.58 -28.50
N TYR A 163 -2.34 -2.73 -27.64
CA TYR A 163 -2.94 -3.13 -26.35
C TYR A 163 -4.47 -3.01 -26.35
N ASN A 164 -5.12 -3.06 -27.51
CA ASN A 164 -6.58 -2.91 -27.63
C ASN A 164 -7.39 -4.04 -27.01
N GLU A 165 -6.77 -5.18 -26.69
CA GLU A 165 -7.41 -6.28 -25.94
C GLU A 165 -7.13 -6.18 -24.42
N ALA A 166 -6.51 -5.10 -23.95
CA ALA A 166 -6.20 -4.93 -22.54
C ALA A 166 -7.48 -4.76 -21.72
N GLN A 167 -7.57 -5.54 -20.65
CA GLN A 167 -8.69 -5.47 -19.72
C GLN A 167 -8.16 -5.40 -18.28
N TYR A 168 -8.79 -4.57 -17.46
CA TYR A 168 -8.53 -4.52 -16.02
C TYR A 168 -9.72 -5.11 -15.26
N HIS A 169 -9.46 -5.48 -14.01
CA HIS A 169 -10.49 -5.98 -13.09
C HIS A 169 -11.53 -4.89 -12.80
N THR A 170 -12.81 -5.18 -13.05
CA THR A 170 -13.91 -4.22 -12.94
C THR A 170 -14.03 -3.63 -11.54
N GLY A 171 -14.04 -4.48 -10.51
CA GLY A 171 -14.09 -4.04 -9.11
C GLY A 171 -12.98 -3.05 -8.73
N PHE A 172 -11.72 -3.33 -9.08
CA PHE A 172 -10.59 -2.44 -8.76
C PHE A 172 -10.71 -1.11 -9.48
N ASN A 173 -11.18 -1.11 -10.72
CA ASN A 173 -11.45 0.11 -11.46
C ASN A 173 -12.55 0.95 -10.82
N THR A 174 -13.67 0.34 -10.44
CA THR A 174 -14.78 1.03 -9.75
C THR A 174 -14.32 1.66 -8.45
N MET A 175 -13.65 0.87 -7.60
CA MET A 175 -13.10 1.32 -6.32
C MET A 175 -12.06 2.43 -6.48
N ALA A 176 -11.13 2.31 -7.45
CA ALA A 176 -10.15 3.37 -7.70
C ALA A 176 -10.81 4.64 -8.25
N LYS A 177 -11.84 4.52 -9.11
CA LYS A 177 -12.61 5.66 -9.62
C LYS A 177 -13.32 6.43 -8.50
N ALA A 178 -13.85 5.72 -7.50
CA ALA A 178 -14.53 6.35 -6.36
C ALA A 178 -13.60 7.31 -5.58
N LEU A 179 -12.30 6.98 -5.47
CA LEU A 179 -11.32 7.83 -4.80
C LEU A 179 -10.54 8.77 -5.73
N LEU A 180 -10.76 8.69 -7.05
CA LEU A 180 -9.89 9.31 -8.05
C LEU A 180 -9.94 10.83 -8.02
N SER A 181 -11.13 11.42 -7.85
CA SER A 181 -11.26 12.89 -7.84
C SER A 181 -10.52 13.51 -6.65
N ASP A 182 -10.70 12.94 -5.47
CA ASP A 182 -10.03 13.42 -4.25
C ASP A 182 -8.52 13.17 -4.31
N SER A 183 -8.11 12.00 -4.80
CA SER A 183 -6.69 11.67 -5.01
C SER A 183 -6.03 12.67 -5.97
N ARG A 184 -6.72 12.99 -7.07
CA ARG A 184 -6.27 13.96 -8.08
C ARG A 184 -6.11 15.35 -7.48
N ASP A 185 -7.11 15.83 -6.74
CA ASP A 185 -7.08 17.18 -6.19
C ASP A 185 -6.02 17.32 -5.10
N ALA A 186 -5.87 16.31 -4.23
CA ALA A 186 -4.80 16.25 -3.25
C ALA A 186 -3.42 16.23 -3.92
N LEU A 187 -3.22 15.38 -4.93
CA LEU A 187 -1.93 15.28 -5.63
C LEU A 187 -1.60 16.56 -6.40
N ARG A 188 -2.58 17.15 -7.09
CA ARG A 188 -2.40 18.42 -7.81
C ARG A 188 -1.94 19.54 -6.87
N ASN A 189 -2.54 19.63 -5.69
CA ASN A 189 -2.17 20.62 -4.68
C ASN A 189 -0.78 20.35 -4.10
N ALA A 190 -0.46 19.09 -3.81
CA ALA A 190 0.87 18.70 -3.32
C ALA A 190 1.97 18.98 -4.37
N LEU A 191 1.75 18.65 -5.64
CA LEU A 191 2.70 18.90 -6.73
C LEU A 191 2.98 20.39 -6.97
N LYS A 192 1.97 21.25 -6.80
CA LYS A 192 2.17 22.72 -6.85
C LYS A 192 3.09 23.21 -5.75
N LYS A 193 2.97 22.66 -4.54
CA LYS A 193 3.76 23.06 -3.37
C LYS A 193 5.14 22.39 -3.31
N TYR A 194 5.25 21.17 -3.84
CA TYR A 194 6.42 20.30 -3.75
C TYR A 194 6.81 19.71 -5.12
N PRO A 195 7.13 20.54 -6.13
CA PRO A 195 7.33 20.07 -7.52
C PRO A 195 8.51 19.12 -7.71
N ASN A 196 9.46 19.16 -6.78
CA ASN A 196 10.69 18.35 -6.76
C ASN A 196 10.58 17.10 -5.87
N HIS A 197 9.44 16.85 -5.24
CA HIS A 197 9.24 15.63 -4.45
C HIS A 197 8.89 14.46 -5.37
N LYS A 198 9.33 13.27 -4.97
CA LYS A 198 8.97 12.01 -5.65
C LYS A 198 7.57 11.61 -5.24
N VAL A 199 6.79 11.05 -6.16
CA VAL A 199 5.41 10.62 -5.88
C VAL A 199 5.38 9.12 -5.72
N VAL A 200 4.95 8.66 -4.55
CA VAL A 200 4.84 7.26 -4.18
C VAL A 200 3.38 6.88 -4.07
N PHE A 201 2.99 5.80 -4.71
CA PHE A 201 1.70 5.15 -4.55
C PHE A 201 1.94 3.83 -3.81
N THR A 202 1.21 3.61 -2.73
CA THR A 202 1.41 2.41 -1.91
C THR A 202 0.11 1.87 -1.32
N GLY A 203 0.13 0.59 -0.97
CA GLY A 203 -1.00 -0.09 -0.34
C GLY A 203 -0.73 -1.57 -0.19
N HIS A 204 -1.47 -2.19 0.72
CA HIS A 204 -1.43 -3.62 0.99
C HIS A 204 -2.71 -4.30 0.47
N SER A 205 -2.58 -5.54 -0.03
CA SER A 205 -3.70 -6.35 -0.51
C SER A 205 -4.53 -5.58 -1.56
N LEU A 206 -5.86 -5.46 -1.39
CA LEU A 206 -6.72 -4.61 -2.23
C LEU A 206 -6.20 -3.17 -2.36
N GLY A 207 -5.63 -2.60 -1.31
CA GLY A 207 -5.06 -1.24 -1.32
C GLY A 207 -3.91 -1.11 -2.32
N GLY A 208 -3.11 -2.17 -2.50
CA GLY A 208 -2.09 -2.19 -3.55
C GLY A 208 -2.71 -2.10 -4.95
N ALA A 209 -3.85 -2.76 -5.16
CA ALA A 209 -4.54 -2.69 -6.44
C ALA A 209 -5.09 -1.29 -6.72
N LEU A 210 -5.66 -0.64 -5.70
CA LEU A 210 -6.15 0.74 -5.79
C LEU A 210 -5.01 1.74 -6.01
N ALA A 211 -3.86 1.53 -5.37
CA ALA A 211 -2.67 2.35 -5.57
C ALA A 211 -2.21 2.30 -7.04
N ALA A 212 -2.10 1.09 -7.60
CA ALA A 212 -1.68 0.89 -8.97
C ALA A 212 -2.69 1.43 -9.99
N MET A 213 -3.99 1.18 -9.78
CA MET A 213 -5.06 1.68 -10.65
C MET A 213 -5.18 3.20 -10.60
N THR A 214 -5.05 3.81 -9.43
CA THR A 214 -5.08 5.28 -9.30
C THR A 214 -3.84 5.90 -9.95
N ALA A 215 -2.65 5.34 -9.73
CA ALA A 215 -1.42 5.78 -10.41
C ALA A 215 -1.57 5.73 -11.94
N TYR A 216 -2.05 4.60 -12.48
CA TYR A 216 -2.35 4.43 -13.90
C TYR A 216 -3.29 5.52 -14.42
N LYS A 217 -4.41 5.77 -13.74
CA LYS A 217 -5.42 6.76 -14.18
C LYS A 217 -4.91 8.19 -14.15
N LEU A 218 -4.21 8.57 -13.08
CA LEU A 218 -3.64 9.92 -12.98
C LEU A 218 -2.56 10.16 -14.05
N ALA A 219 -1.84 9.11 -14.45
CA ALA A 219 -0.91 9.16 -15.58
C ALA A 219 -1.63 9.30 -16.93
N GLN A 220 -2.71 8.54 -17.15
CA GLN A 220 -3.55 8.67 -18.35
C GLN A 220 -4.16 10.07 -18.47
N GLU A 221 -4.57 10.67 -17.35
CA GLU A 221 -5.09 12.05 -17.29
C GLU A 221 -4.00 13.11 -17.52
N GLY A 222 -2.73 12.72 -17.61
CA GLY A 222 -1.60 13.64 -17.78
C GLY A 222 -1.29 14.50 -16.55
N LEU A 223 -1.88 14.19 -15.39
CA LEU A 223 -1.61 14.93 -14.14
C LEU A 223 -0.18 14.70 -13.65
N ILE A 224 0.32 13.49 -13.84
CA ILE A 224 1.67 13.08 -13.44
C ILE A 224 2.30 12.28 -14.58
N SER A 225 3.56 12.55 -14.89
CA SER A 225 4.29 11.78 -15.90
C SER A 225 4.64 10.39 -15.36
N TRP A 226 4.71 9.39 -16.24
CA TRP A 226 5.01 8.01 -15.86
C TRP A 226 6.33 7.89 -15.08
N GLU A 227 7.35 8.67 -15.44
CA GLU A 227 8.68 8.67 -14.82
C GLU A 227 8.67 9.17 -13.37
N LYS A 228 7.66 9.96 -12.99
CA LYS A 228 7.52 10.45 -11.60
C LYS A 228 6.78 9.46 -10.70
N ILE A 229 6.20 8.41 -11.26
CA ILE A 229 5.42 7.41 -10.52
C ILE A 229 6.35 6.35 -9.94
N ASN A 230 6.26 6.20 -8.63
CA ASN A 230 6.88 5.11 -7.89
C ASN A 230 5.75 4.31 -7.23
N LEU A 231 5.53 3.09 -7.69
CA LEU A 231 4.50 2.19 -7.17
C LEU A 231 5.16 1.15 -6.27
N LEU A 232 4.82 1.15 -4.99
CA LEU A 232 5.33 0.21 -3.99
C LEU A 232 4.17 -0.48 -3.30
N THR A 233 3.87 -1.71 -3.66
CA THR A 233 2.70 -2.44 -3.15
C THR A 233 3.09 -3.72 -2.44
N TYR A 234 2.22 -4.20 -1.55
CA TYR A 234 2.48 -5.40 -0.73
C TYR A 234 1.30 -6.37 -0.87
N GLY A 235 1.56 -7.60 -1.33
CA GLY A 235 0.51 -8.60 -1.52
C GLY A 235 -0.56 -8.17 -2.54
N GLN A 236 -0.17 -7.36 -3.54
CA GLN A 236 -1.09 -6.84 -4.54
C GLN A 236 -1.67 -7.97 -5.43
N PRO A 237 -3.00 -8.03 -5.64
CA PRO A 237 -3.60 -8.95 -6.61
C PRO A 237 -3.28 -8.53 -8.06
N ARG A 238 -3.51 -9.44 -9.01
CA ARG A 238 -3.38 -9.14 -10.45
C ARG A 238 -4.44 -8.11 -10.87
N LEU A 239 -4.03 -7.07 -11.58
CA LEU A 239 -4.90 -5.94 -11.94
C LEU A 239 -5.76 -6.18 -13.17
N GLY A 240 -5.36 -7.11 -14.04
CA GLY A 240 -5.87 -7.21 -15.39
C GLY A 240 -5.33 -8.43 -16.12
N ASN A 241 -5.70 -8.53 -17.39
CA ASN A 241 -5.21 -9.57 -18.28
C ASN A 241 -3.74 -9.31 -18.71
N PRO A 242 -3.09 -10.26 -19.41
CA PRO A 242 -1.70 -10.12 -19.85
C PRO A 242 -1.44 -8.87 -20.70
N ASP A 243 -2.39 -8.44 -21.54
CA ASP A 243 -2.21 -7.25 -22.39
C ASP A 243 -2.21 -5.96 -21.59
N PHE A 244 -3.05 -5.86 -20.56
CA PHE A 244 -2.99 -4.74 -19.61
C PHE A 244 -1.67 -4.74 -18.82
N ALA A 245 -1.18 -5.91 -18.41
CA ALA A 245 0.11 -6.03 -17.77
C ALA A 245 1.26 -5.61 -18.71
N ALA A 246 1.22 -6.01 -19.97
CA ALA A 246 2.18 -5.62 -20.99
C ALA A 246 2.16 -4.11 -21.24
N TYR A 247 0.97 -3.50 -21.30
CA TYR A 247 0.83 -2.05 -21.42
C TYR A 247 1.52 -1.33 -20.26
N LEU A 248 1.23 -1.72 -19.02
CA LEU A 248 1.84 -1.13 -17.84
C LEU A 248 3.36 -1.31 -17.81
N ASN A 249 3.85 -2.50 -18.19
CA ASN A 249 5.29 -2.78 -18.28
C ASN A 249 6.00 -1.98 -19.38
N SER A 250 5.27 -1.50 -20.39
CA SER A 250 5.81 -0.62 -21.42
C SER A 250 6.03 0.83 -20.97
N LYS A 251 5.50 1.21 -19.80
CA LYS A 251 5.60 2.58 -19.27
C LYS A 251 6.84 2.77 -18.40
N PRO A 252 7.46 3.96 -18.41
CA PRO A 252 8.65 4.24 -17.63
C PRO A 252 8.32 4.59 -16.16
N TRP A 253 7.33 3.94 -15.57
CA TRP A 253 7.10 4.00 -14.12
C TRP A 253 7.97 3.00 -13.38
N THR A 254 8.24 3.24 -12.10
CA THR A 254 8.96 2.24 -11.30
C THR A 254 7.99 1.48 -10.41
N THR A 255 8.05 0.15 -10.46
CA THR A 255 7.16 -0.73 -9.71
C THR A 255 7.95 -1.71 -8.86
N THR A 256 7.64 -1.76 -7.58
CA THR A 256 8.07 -2.82 -6.67
C THR A 256 6.83 -3.45 -6.04
N ARG A 257 6.71 -4.77 -6.10
CA ARG A 257 5.55 -5.56 -5.66
C ARG A 257 6.01 -6.74 -4.83
#